data_AF-A0A539EN03-F1
#
_entry.id   AF-A0A539EN03-F1
#
_cell.length_a   1.000
_cell.length_b   1.000
_cell.length_c   1.000
_cell.angle_alpha   90.00
_cell.angle_beta   90.00
_cell.angle_gamma   90.00
#
_symmetry.space_group_name_H-M   'P 1'
#
loop_
_entity.id
_entity.type
_entity.pdbx_description
1 polymer ?
#
loop_
_entity_poly.entity_id
_entity_poly.type
_entity_poly.pdbx_seq_one_letter_code
_entity_poly.pdbx_strand_id
1 'polypeptide(L)'
;MVDLSRQTFVVARFADYCAFSRPYPRGESDPVRYLLNKLSELEDPMYLLKQELYDSAWKRFIKQAAVEGVTAEEATDLRSKLEGFLAPGDFFDASFHLMDPAGLKDPARRKLAEACLSGLKAERLTEEEERPPEKQSKLYRKLTEDMTKRLHIDLLDTVRRRKPLTLRRMLIILRRLRFETAEYAAVFHCPTSPDDTFNPFILPRIEALVAVNRRFLKTLRTR
;
A
#
# COMPACT_ATOMS: atom_id res chain seq x y z
N MET A 1 15.04 -12.15 -3.76
CA MET A 1 15.18 -11.08 -4.78
C MET A 1 13.77 -10.65 -5.10
N VAL A 2 13.47 -9.36 -5.07
CA VAL A 2 12.11 -8.84 -5.33
C VAL A 2 11.76 -9.08 -6.80
N ASP A 3 10.57 -9.58 -7.08
CA ASP A 3 10.13 -9.81 -8.46
C ASP A 3 9.78 -8.47 -9.14
N LEU A 4 10.70 -7.97 -9.97
CA LEU A 4 10.54 -6.74 -10.72
C LEU A 4 9.33 -6.78 -11.67
N SER A 5 8.95 -7.96 -12.17
CA SER A 5 7.79 -8.10 -13.06
C SER A 5 6.48 -7.75 -12.33
N ARG A 6 6.39 -8.08 -11.03
CA ARG A 6 5.21 -7.75 -10.20
C ARG A 6 5.16 -6.26 -9.89
N GLN A 7 6.30 -5.64 -9.61
CA GLN A 7 6.37 -4.19 -9.48
C GLN A 7 5.91 -3.50 -10.77
N THR A 8 6.42 -3.90 -11.92
CA THR A 8 5.97 -3.36 -13.22
C THR A 8 4.48 -3.57 -13.43
N PHE A 9 3.93 -4.73 -13.04
CA PHE A 9 2.50 -4.99 -13.12
C PHE A 9 1.68 -4.02 -12.25
N VAL A 10 2.05 -3.84 -10.97
CA VAL A 10 1.39 -2.89 -10.06
C VAL A 10 1.43 -1.47 -10.62
N VAL A 11 2.62 -1.01 -11.06
CA VAL A 11 2.79 0.31 -11.66
C VAL A 11 1.91 0.47 -12.91
N ALA A 12 1.96 -0.49 -13.83
CA ALA A 12 1.20 -0.42 -15.08
C ALA A 12 -0.32 -0.41 -14.85
N ARG A 13 -0.82 -1.24 -13.94
CA ARG A 13 -2.24 -1.30 -13.61
C ARG A 13 -2.72 -0.06 -12.87
N PHE A 14 -1.90 0.46 -11.97
CA PHE A 14 -2.22 1.70 -11.26
C PHE A 14 -2.18 2.91 -12.21
N ALA A 15 -1.24 2.94 -13.15
CA ALA A 15 -1.20 3.94 -14.23
C ALA A 15 -2.43 3.84 -15.14
N ASP A 16 -2.88 2.63 -15.48
CA ASP A 16 -4.11 2.42 -16.27
C ASP A 16 -5.36 2.91 -15.54
N TYR A 17 -5.46 2.71 -14.22
CA TYR A 17 -6.50 3.34 -13.39
C TYR A 17 -6.44 4.87 -13.46
N CYS A 18 -5.24 5.43 -13.34
CA CYS A 18 -4.98 6.87 -13.37
C CYS A 18 -5.19 7.51 -14.76
N ALA A 19 -5.32 6.73 -15.83
CA ALA A 19 -5.49 7.22 -17.20
C ALA A 19 -6.84 7.92 -17.41
N PHE A 20 -6.92 9.20 -17.04
CA PHE A 20 -8.12 10.03 -17.09
C PHE A 20 -8.47 10.54 -18.49
N SER A 21 -7.51 10.52 -19.42
CA SER A 21 -7.66 10.98 -20.80
C SER A 21 -8.30 9.92 -21.72
N ARG A 22 -8.30 8.66 -21.30
CA ARG A 22 -8.87 7.56 -22.08
C ARG A 22 -10.39 7.44 -21.81
N PRO A 23 -11.22 7.37 -22.86
CA PRO A 23 -12.62 7.02 -22.70
C PRO A 23 -12.73 5.59 -22.14
N TYR A 24 -13.82 5.31 -21.42
CA TYR A 24 -14.13 3.94 -21.00
C TYR A 24 -14.22 3.03 -22.24
N PRO A 25 -13.87 1.73 -22.13
CA PRO A 25 -13.99 0.79 -23.23
C PRO A 25 -15.41 0.83 -23.84
N ARG A 26 -15.51 0.67 -25.16
CA ARG A 26 -16.81 0.60 -25.85
C ARG A 26 -17.65 -0.53 -25.23
N GLY A 27 -18.87 -0.21 -24.80
CA GLY A 27 -19.78 -1.17 -24.18
C GLY A 27 -19.72 -1.21 -22.65
N GLU A 28 -18.84 -0.44 -21.98
CA GLU A 28 -18.86 -0.33 -20.52
C GLU A 28 -20.11 0.45 -20.06
N SER A 29 -21.04 -0.24 -19.40
CA SER A 29 -22.30 0.30 -18.92
C SER A 29 -22.20 0.90 -17.51
N ASP A 30 -21.21 0.49 -16.72
CA ASP A 30 -21.02 0.95 -15.33
C ASP A 30 -19.57 1.40 -15.10
N PRO A 31 -19.29 2.72 -15.26
CA PRO A 31 -17.95 3.25 -15.08
C PRO A 31 -17.45 3.14 -13.64
N VAL A 32 -18.34 3.06 -12.64
CA VAL A 32 -17.94 2.89 -11.23
C VAL A 32 -17.47 1.46 -11.01
N ARG A 33 -18.23 0.47 -11.49
CA ARG A 33 -17.83 -0.95 -11.43
C ARG A 33 -16.53 -1.20 -12.18
N TYR A 34 -16.38 -0.61 -13.37
CA TYR A 34 -15.13 -0.70 -14.13
C TYR A 34 -13.91 -0.25 -13.30
N LEU A 35 -14.00 0.93 -12.68
CA LEU A 35 -12.91 1.48 -11.87
C LEU A 35 -12.67 0.68 -10.59
N LEU A 36 -13.72 0.18 -9.94
CA LEU A 36 -13.57 -0.73 -8.80
C LEU A 36 -12.83 -2.00 -9.19
N ASN A 37 -13.18 -2.62 -10.32
CA ASN A 37 -12.49 -3.82 -10.82
C ASN A 37 -11.00 -3.54 -11.07
N LYS A 38 -10.66 -2.40 -11.68
CA LYS A 38 -9.26 -1.98 -11.89
C LYS A 38 -8.48 -1.85 -10.59
N LEU A 39 -9.11 -1.33 -9.55
CA LEU A 39 -8.48 -1.23 -8.23
C LEU A 39 -8.38 -2.61 -7.54
N SER A 40 -9.35 -3.50 -7.74
CA SER A 40 -9.30 -4.88 -7.25
C SER A 40 -8.18 -5.71 -7.90
N GLU A 41 -7.90 -5.50 -9.19
CA GLU A 41 -6.78 -6.14 -9.89
C GLU A 41 -5.41 -5.86 -9.25
N LEU A 42 -5.28 -4.81 -8.43
CA LEU A 42 -4.05 -4.45 -7.74
C LEU A 42 -3.83 -5.17 -6.41
N GLU A 43 -4.89 -5.66 -5.76
CA GLU A 43 -4.83 -6.05 -4.34
C GLU A 43 -3.85 -7.20 -4.08
N ASP A 44 -4.01 -8.32 -4.78
CA ASP A 44 -3.13 -9.48 -4.60
C ASP A 44 -1.69 -9.20 -5.09
N PRO A 45 -1.45 -8.57 -6.26
CA PRO A 45 -0.10 -8.21 -6.67
C PRO A 45 0.61 -7.26 -5.70
N MET A 46 -0.08 -6.25 -5.15
CA MET A 46 0.49 -5.35 -4.14
C MET A 46 0.83 -6.11 -2.86
N TYR A 47 -0.08 -6.98 -2.39
CA TYR A 47 0.17 -7.80 -1.20
C TYR A 47 1.40 -8.70 -1.37
N LEU A 48 1.48 -9.44 -2.48
CA LEU A 48 2.60 -10.33 -2.75
C LEU A 48 3.92 -9.55 -2.84
N LEU A 49 3.91 -8.40 -3.50
CA LEU A 49 5.07 -7.51 -3.56
C LEU A 49 5.46 -7.00 -2.15
N LYS A 50 4.48 -6.63 -1.32
CA LYS A 50 4.70 -6.20 0.07
C LYS A 50 5.34 -7.31 0.89
N GLN A 51 4.84 -8.54 0.76
CA GLN A 51 5.41 -9.71 1.42
C GLN A 51 6.84 -9.98 0.96
N GLU A 52 7.13 -9.86 -0.34
CA GLU A 52 8.49 -10.03 -0.85
C GLU A 52 9.47 -8.96 -0.36
N LEU A 53 9.02 -7.70 -0.29
CA LEU A 53 9.81 -6.60 0.26
C LEU A 53 10.08 -6.81 1.75
N TYR A 54 9.07 -7.22 2.51
CA TYR A 54 9.20 -7.62 3.91
C TYR A 54 10.24 -8.75 4.06
N ASP A 55 10.05 -9.85 3.33
CA ASP A 55 10.91 -11.01 3.38
C ASP A 55 12.35 -10.68 3.01
N SER A 56 12.52 -9.88 1.95
CA SER A 56 13.84 -9.46 1.49
C SER A 56 14.54 -8.55 2.51
N ALA A 57 13.79 -7.66 3.18
CA ALA A 57 14.36 -6.74 4.17
C ALA A 57 14.93 -7.50 5.37
N TRP A 58 14.14 -8.40 5.97
CA TRP A 58 14.60 -9.11 7.16
C TRP A 58 15.65 -10.19 6.83
N LYS A 59 15.53 -10.91 5.71
CA LYS A 59 16.54 -11.92 5.29
C LYS A 59 17.90 -11.26 5.05
N ARG A 60 17.92 -10.09 4.43
CA ARG A 60 19.16 -9.32 4.21
C ARG A 60 19.81 -8.93 5.53
N PHE A 61 19.00 -8.43 6.47
CA PHE A 61 19.47 -8.04 7.80
C PHE A 61 20.04 -9.21 8.60
N ILE A 62 19.35 -10.36 8.65
CA ILE A 62 19.84 -11.56 9.35
C ILE A 62 21.13 -12.09 8.71
N LYS A 63 21.22 -12.08 7.38
CA LYS A 63 22.45 -12.45 6.66
C LYS A 63 23.60 -11.52 7.00
N GLN A 64 23.36 -10.21 7.06
CA GLN A 64 24.36 -9.21 7.46
C GLN A 64 24.84 -9.44 8.89
N ALA A 65 23.89 -9.63 9.82
CA ALA A 65 24.17 -9.95 11.22
C ALA A 65 25.02 -11.21 11.39
N ALA A 66 24.93 -12.17 10.46
CA ALA A 66 25.73 -13.39 10.47
C ALA A 66 27.18 -13.20 10.03
N VAL A 67 27.46 -12.23 9.15
CA VAL A 67 28.79 -12.04 8.54
C VAL A 67 29.61 -11.02 9.33
N GLU A 68 29.06 -9.83 9.55
CA GLU A 68 29.79 -8.68 10.10
C GLU A 68 29.19 -8.16 11.42
N GLY A 69 28.03 -8.71 11.81
CA GLY A 69 27.21 -8.15 12.88
C GLY A 69 26.30 -7.04 12.35
N VAL A 70 25.53 -6.42 13.24
CA VAL A 70 24.64 -5.30 12.92
C VAL A 70 24.71 -4.27 14.04
N THR A 71 24.61 -3.01 13.67
CA THR A 71 24.57 -1.86 14.56
C THR A 71 23.16 -1.62 15.09
N ALA A 72 23.05 -0.81 16.16
CA ALA A 72 21.76 -0.38 16.69
C ALA A 72 20.97 0.51 15.70
N GLU A 73 21.67 1.26 14.85
CA GLU A 73 21.07 2.08 13.81
C GLU A 73 20.42 1.21 12.74
N GLU A 74 21.11 0.18 12.26
CA GLU A 74 20.57 -0.77 11.27
C GLU A 74 19.36 -1.55 11.81
N ALA A 75 19.39 -1.94 13.08
CA ALA A 75 18.24 -2.57 13.73
C ALA A 75 17.04 -1.61 13.86
N THR A 76 17.31 -0.32 14.08
CA THR A 76 16.27 0.72 14.14
C THR A 76 15.68 1.03 12.77
N ASP A 77 16.51 1.06 11.73
CA ASP A 77 16.07 1.20 10.34
C ASP A 77 15.19 0.01 9.91
N LEU A 78 15.60 -1.23 10.21
CA LEU A 78 14.76 -2.39 9.92
C LEU A 78 13.42 -2.30 10.66
N ARG A 79 13.41 -2.00 11.97
CA ARG A 79 12.17 -1.84 12.74
C ARG A 79 11.24 -0.80 12.10
N SER A 80 11.79 0.34 11.69
CA SER A 80 11.01 1.40 11.03
C SER A 80 10.40 0.92 9.71
N LYS A 81 11.10 0.06 8.95
CA LYS A 81 10.56 -0.58 7.74
C LYS A 81 9.48 -1.62 8.06
N LEU A 82 9.66 -2.41 9.12
CA LEU A 82 8.71 -3.44 9.53
C LEU A 82 7.37 -2.84 9.99
N GLU A 83 7.39 -1.68 10.63
CA GLU A 83 6.16 -0.96 11.02
C GLU A 83 5.27 -0.65 9.81
N GLY A 84 5.86 -0.40 8.62
CA GLY A 84 5.12 -0.18 7.38
C GLY A 84 4.56 -1.46 6.74
N PHE A 85 5.05 -2.63 7.15
CA PHE A 85 4.69 -3.91 6.55
C PHE A 85 3.74 -4.75 7.40
N LEU A 86 3.90 -4.75 8.71
CA LEU A 86 3.24 -5.67 9.63
C LEU A 86 2.05 -5.03 10.36
N ALA A 87 1.13 -5.87 10.80
CA ALA A 87 0.08 -5.46 11.74
C ALA A 87 0.69 -5.07 13.10
N PRO A 88 0.01 -4.24 13.92
CA PRO A 88 0.56 -3.78 15.19
C PRO A 88 0.99 -4.90 16.17
N GLY A 89 0.26 -6.02 16.19
CA GLY A 89 0.62 -7.19 17.01
C GLY A 89 1.89 -7.88 16.51
N ASP A 90 1.91 -8.24 15.23
CA ASP A 90 3.05 -8.86 14.55
C ASP A 90 4.31 -7.98 14.62
N PHE A 91 4.14 -6.66 14.53
CA PHE A 91 5.23 -5.70 14.67
C PHE A 91 5.87 -5.72 16.06
N PHE A 92 5.08 -5.88 17.12
CA PHE A 92 5.61 -5.95 18.48
C PHE A 92 6.48 -7.21 18.65
N ASP A 93 5.99 -8.35 18.18
CA ASP A 93 6.73 -9.62 18.21
C ASP A 93 8.02 -9.52 17.40
N ALA A 94 7.95 -8.99 16.18
CA ALA A 94 9.14 -8.75 15.35
C ALA A 94 10.15 -7.80 16.03
N SER A 95 9.66 -6.71 16.62
CA SER A 95 10.51 -5.69 17.24
C SER A 95 11.23 -6.20 18.47
N PHE A 96 10.60 -7.08 19.26
CA PHE A 96 11.20 -7.70 20.43
C PHE A 96 12.47 -8.47 20.07
N HIS A 97 12.42 -9.27 18.99
CA HIS A 97 13.57 -10.02 18.49
C HIS A 97 14.68 -9.16 17.88
N LEU A 98 14.42 -7.87 17.64
CA LEU A 98 15.37 -6.90 17.10
C LEU A 98 15.92 -5.93 18.16
N MET A 99 15.52 -6.04 19.44
CA MET A 99 15.92 -5.12 20.50
C MET A 99 17.39 -5.22 20.95
N ASP A 100 18.04 -6.38 20.75
CA ASP A 100 19.42 -6.62 21.14
C ASP A 100 20.29 -7.00 19.93
N PRO A 101 20.84 -6.00 19.20
CA PRO A 101 21.69 -6.23 18.04
C PRO A 101 22.97 -7.03 18.37
N ALA A 102 23.51 -6.87 19.58
CA ALA A 102 24.67 -7.62 20.03
C ALA A 102 24.32 -9.11 20.21
N GLY A 103 23.10 -9.38 20.69
CA GLY A 103 22.51 -10.71 20.75
C GLY A 103 22.36 -11.41 19.39
N LEU A 104 22.27 -10.66 18.28
CA LEU A 104 22.22 -11.24 16.93
C LEU A 104 23.57 -11.74 16.42
N LYS A 105 24.66 -11.63 17.21
CA LYS A 105 25.89 -12.38 16.93
C LYS A 105 25.78 -13.86 17.30
N ASP A 106 24.91 -14.19 18.27
CA ASP A 106 24.64 -15.57 18.69
C ASP A 106 23.80 -16.32 17.64
N PRO A 107 24.29 -17.45 17.09
CA PRO A 107 23.53 -18.28 16.16
C PRO A 107 22.16 -18.72 16.66
N ALA A 108 22.01 -19.01 17.96
CA ALA A 108 20.75 -19.48 18.53
C ALA A 108 19.69 -18.36 18.52
N ARG A 109 20.08 -17.15 18.94
CA ARG A 109 19.21 -15.97 18.90
C ARG A 109 18.85 -15.56 17.48
N ARG A 110 19.80 -15.63 16.53
CA ARG A 110 19.49 -15.39 15.11
C ARG A 110 18.46 -16.37 14.56
N LYS A 111 18.60 -17.66 14.87
CA LYS A 111 17.65 -18.69 14.43
C LYS A 111 16.24 -18.46 14.98
N LEU A 112 16.14 -18.00 16.24
CA LEU A 112 14.85 -17.62 16.82
C LEU A 112 14.24 -16.39 16.13
N ALA A 113 15.03 -15.34 15.88
CA ALA A 113 14.58 -14.16 15.15
C ALA A 113 14.12 -14.52 13.72
N GLU A 114 14.88 -15.35 13.00
CA GLU A 114 14.52 -15.86 11.68
C GLU A 114 13.22 -16.68 11.71
N ALA A 115 13.06 -17.57 12.69
CA ALA A 115 11.84 -18.36 12.85
C ALA A 115 10.61 -17.47 13.12
N CYS A 116 10.75 -16.44 13.96
CA CYS A 116 9.70 -15.46 14.20
C CYS A 116 9.35 -14.71 12.90
N LEU A 117 10.33 -14.05 12.28
CA LEU A 117 10.13 -13.19 11.11
C LEU A 117 9.60 -13.97 9.89
N SER A 118 10.04 -15.21 9.70
CA SER A 118 9.51 -16.06 8.61
C SER A 118 8.06 -16.49 8.81
N GLY A 119 7.54 -16.46 10.04
CA GLY A 119 6.15 -16.78 10.35
C GLY A 119 5.17 -15.61 10.19
N LEU A 120 5.68 -14.38 10.15
CA LEU A 120 4.86 -13.17 10.05
C LEU A 120 4.46 -12.88 8.61
N LYS A 121 3.30 -12.24 8.45
CA LYS A 121 2.75 -11.86 7.15
C LYS A 121 2.60 -10.35 7.07
N ALA A 122 2.87 -9.81 5.90
CA ALA A 122 2.54 -8.42 5.62
C ALA A 122 1.03 -8.19 5.82
N GLU A 123 0.65 -7.04 6.36
CA GLU A 123 -0.75 -6.65 6.50
C GLU A 123 -1.28 -6.10 5.18
N ARG A 124 -2.50 -6.49 4.79
CA ARG A 124 -3.21 -5.87 3.67
C ARG A 124 -3.98 -4.65 4.19
N LEU A 125 -3.56 -3.44 3.80
CA LEU A 125 -4.28 -2.23 4.20
C LEU A 125 -5.71 -2.17 3.62
N THR A 126 -6.00 -2.90 2.55
CA THR A 126 -7.37 -3.02 2.03
C THR A 126 -8.28 -3.88 2.91
N GLU A 127 -7.73 -4.78 3.74
CA GLU A 127 -8.51 -5.55 4.72
C GLU A 127 -8.88 -4.70 5.94
N GLU A 128 -8.00 -3.75 6.33
CA GLU A 128 -8.27 -2.77 7.39
C GLU A 128 -9.51 -1.91 7.11
N GLU A 129 -9.78 -1.61 5.84
CA GLU A 129 -11.01 -0.91 5.42
C GLU A 129 -12.28 -1.65 5.83
N GLU A 130 -12.27 -2.98 5.78
CA GLU A 130 -13.45 -3.80 6.09
C GLU A 130 -13.59 -4.04 7.62
N ARG A 131 -12.57 -3.66 8.42
CA ARG A 131 -12.63 -3.72 9.89
C ARG A 131 -13.39 -2.53 10.46
N PRO A 132 -14.07 -2.69 11.61
CA PRO A 132 -14.66 -1.55 12.33
C PRO A 132 -13.62 -0.46 12.64
N PRO A 133 -13.98 0.84 12.63
CA PRO A 133 -13.03 1.94 12.83
C PRO A 133 -12.18 1.83 14.10
N GLU A 134 -12.74 1.23 15.16
CA GLU A 134 -12.07 1.03 16.45
C GLU A 134 -10.93 0.00 16.37
N LYS A 135 -11.02 -0.95 15.43
CA LYS A 135 -10.05 -2.03 15.21
C LYS A 135 -9.01 -1.72 14.14
N GLN A 136 -9.15 -0.59 13.44
CA GLN A 136 -8.20 -0.17 12.40
C GLN A 136 -6.89 0.29 13.01
N SER A 137 -5.74 -0.08 12.44
CA SER A 137 -4.44 0.39 12.93
C SER A 137 -4.28 1.92 12.84
N LYS A 138 -3.43 2.47 13.71
CA LYS A 138 -3.09 3.91 13.70
C LYS A 138 -2.42 4.32 12.39
N LEU A 139 -1.57 3.45 11.84
CA LEU A 139 -0.89 3.68 10.55
C LEU A 139 -1.91 3.79 9.41
N TYR A 140 -2.85 2.85 9.34
CA TYR A 140 -3.92 2.87 8.34
C TYR A 140 -4.74 4.16 8.40
N ARG A 141 -5.19 4.56 9.60
CA ARG A 141 -5.95 5.81 9.78
C ARG A 141 -5.16 7.03 9.31
N LYS A 142 -3.91 7.15 9.75
CA LYS A 142 -3.02 8.25 9.34
C LYS A 142 -2.85 8.32 7.82
N LEU A 143 -2.53 7.19 7.19
CA LEU A 143 -2.32 7.13 5.74
C LEU A 143 -3.60 7.47 4.98
N THR A 144 -4.74 6.89 5.36
CA THR A 144 -6.00 7.14 4.66
C THR A 144 -6.53 8.56 4.88
N GLU A 145 -6.35 9.16 6.06
CA GLU A 145 -6.64 10.57 6.31
C GLU A 145 -5.78 11.50 5.46
N ASP A 146 -4.48 11.23 5.39
CA ASP A 146 -3.55 11.99 4.54
C ASP A 146 -3.96 11.88 3.07
N MET A 147 -4.28 10.67 2.58
CA MET A 147 -4.74 10.47 1.20
C MET A 147 -6.08 11.16 0.93
N THR A 148 -7.03 11.11 1.88
CA THR A 148 -8.34 11.77 1.76
C THR A 148 -8.20 13.26 1.54
N LYS A 149 -7.31 13.91 2.31
CA LYS A 149 -6.99 15.33 2.16
C LYS A 149 -6.32 15.63 0.83
N ARG A 150 -5.29 14.84 0.47
CA ARG A 150 -4.50 15.04 -0.77
C ARG A 150 -5.32 14.88 -2.04
N LEU A 151 -6.26 13.95 -2.06
CA LEU A 151 -7.16 13.70 -3.20
C LEU A 151 -8.39 14.61 -3.21
N HIS A 152 -8.52 15.52 -2.24
CA HIS A 152 -9.66 16.41 -2.09
C HIS A 152 -11.01 15.67 -2.07
N ILE A 153 -11.06 14.50 -1.41
CA ILE A 153 -12.26 13.64 -1.38
C ILE A 153 -13.47 14.37 -0.79
N ASP A 154 -13.27 15.18 0.24
CA ASP A 154 -14.34 15.96 0.87
C ASP A 154 -15.00 16.95 -0.10
N LEU A 155 -14.20 17.55 -0.99
CA LEU A 155 -14.70 18.44 -2.03
C LEU A 155 -15.48 17.65 -3.09
N LEU A 156 -14.97 16.50 -3.52
CA LEU A 156 -15.65 15.62 -4.46
C LEU A 156 -16.99 15.11 -3.91
N ASP A 157 -17.04 14.76 -2.62
CA ASP A 157 -18.27 14.34 -1.94
C ASP A 157 -19.27 15.49 -1.77
N THR A 158 -18.78 16.71 -1.49
CA THR A 158 -19.62 17.92 -1.50
C THR A 158 -20.25 18.16 -2.87
N VAL A 159 -19.46 18.04 -3.94
CA VAL A 159 -19.96 18.15 -5.32
C VAL A 159 -20.96 17.05 -5.63
N ARG A 160 -20.71 15.80 -5.20
CA ARG A 160 -21.62 14.67 -5.35
C ARG A 160 -22.98 14.97 -4.71
N ARG A 161 -23.01 15.37 -3.44
CA ARG A 161 -24.22 15.57 -2.63
C ARG A 161 -25.08 16.77 -3.07
N ARG A 162 -24.49 17.80 -3.70
CA ARG A 162 -25.18 19.07 -4.02
C ARG A 162 -26.37 18.93 -4.99
N LYS A 163 -26.39 17.93 -5.87
CA LYS A 163 -27.43 17.75 -6.91
C LYS A 163 -27.61 16.24 -7.20
N PRO A 164 -28.68 15.80 -7.89
CA PRO A 164 -28.87 14.41 -8.30
C PRO A 164 -27.74 13.87 -9.19
N LEU A 165 -27.21 12.69 -8.87
CA LEU A 165 -26.07 12.08 -9.57
C LEU A 165 -26.49 11.52 -10.94
N THR A 166 -26.42 12.35 -11.98
CA THR A 166 -26.59 11.91 -13.38
C THR A 166 -25.32 11.27 -13.92
N LEU A 167 -25.42 10.45 -14.96
CA LEU A 167 -24.26 9.82 -15.62
C LEU A 167 -23.18 10.85 -16.00
N ARG A 168 -23.56 11.97 -16.63
CA ARG A 168 -22.61 13.03 -16.99
C ARG A 168 -21.86 13.59 -15.78
N ARG A 169 -22.56 13.80 -14.65
CA ARG A 169 -21.93 14.31 -13.42
C ARG A 169 -21.04 13.26 -12.77
N MET A 170 -21.48 12.01 -12.76
CA MET A 170 -20.66 10.88 -12.30
C MET A 170 -19.36 10.81 -13.09
N LEU A 171 -19.41 10.87 -14.43
CA LEU A 171 -18.21 10.86 -15.28
C LEU A 171 -17.25 12.02 -14.99
N ILE A 172 -17.77 13.22 -14.68
CA ILE A 172 -16.95 14.38 -14.27
C ILE A 172 -16.25 14.10 -12.92
N ILE A 173 -17.00 13.60 -11.93
CA ILE A 173 -16.45 13.25 -10.61
C ILE A 173 -15.36 12.18 -10.75
N LEU A 174 -15.63 11.11 -11.51
CA LEU A 174 -14.68 10.03 -11.76
C LEU A 174 -13.43 10.50 -12.52
N ARG A 175 -13.57 11.43 -13.46
CA ARG A 175 -12.43 12.05 -14.14
C ARG A 175 -11.57 12.85 -13.16
N ARG A 176 -12.19 13.64 -12.28
CA ARG A 176 -11.45 14.43 -11.29
C ARG A 176 -10.75 13.55 -10.26
N LEU A 177 -11.42 12.52 -9.76
CA LEU A 177 -10.82 11.54 -8.84
C LEU A 177 -9.56 10.90 -9.42
N ARG A 178 -9.63 10.43 -10.68
CA ARG A 178 -8.47 9.85 -11.38
C ARG A 178 -7.35 10.86 -11.61
N PHE A 179 -7.68 12.11 -11.93
CA PHE A 179 -6.71 13.18 -12.10
C PHE A 179 -5.96 13.48 -10.80
N GLU A 180 -6.66 13.69 -9.69
CA GLU A 180 -6.05 13.94 -8.37
C GLU A 180 -5.17 12.76 -7.94
N THR A 181 -5.62 11.52 -8.20
CA THR A 181 -4.83 10.32 -7.92
C THR A 181 -3.57 10.26 -8.77
N ALA A 182 -3.65 10.60 -10.06
CA ALA A 182 -2.51 10.62 -10.98
C ALA A 182 -1.48 11.69 -10.58
N GLU A 183 -1.93 12.91 -10.24
CA GLU A 183 -1.02 13.97 -9.80
C GLU A 183 -0.27 13.58 -8.53
N TYR A 184 -0.97 13.01 -7.56
CA TYR A 184 -0.33 12.60 -6.32
C TYR A 184 0.58 11.38 -6.52
N ALA A 185 0.21 10.45 -7.40
CA ALA A 185 1.05 9.33 -7.78
C ALA A 185 2.38 9.77 -8.41
N ALA A 186 2.39 10.90 -9.13
CA ALA A 186 3.61 11.47 -9.71
C ALA A 186 4.57 12.10 -8.66
N VAL A 187 4.07 12.44 -7.47
CA VAL A 187 4.89 12.96 -6.36
C VAL A 187 5.68 11.84 -5.68
N PHE A 188 5.11 10.63 -5.62
CA PHE A 188 5.90 9.46 -5.31
C PHE A 188 6.76 9.18 -6.53
N HIS A 189 8.08 9.13 -6.37
CA HIS A 189 8.94 8.55 -7.39
C HIS A 189 8.54 7.08 -7.58
N CYS A 190 7.49 6.84 -8.37
CA CYS A 190 7.14 5.52 -8.86
C CYS A 190 8.35 5.06 -9.66
N PRO A 191 8.90 3.88 -9.37
CA PRO A 191 10.09 3.39 -10.03
C PRO A 191 9.98 3.49 -11.56
N THR A 192 10.86 4.28 -12.16
CA THR A 192 10.91 4.48 -13.63
C THR A 192 12.03 3.66 -14.29
N SER A 193 12.93 3.10 -13.49
CA SER A 193 14.03 2.22 -13.92
C SER A 193 13.81 0.80 -13.37
N PRO A 194 14.26 -0.26 -14.08
CA PRO A 194 14.30 -1.62 -13.55
C PRO A 194 15.08 -1.76 -12.24
N ASP A 195 16.05 -0.86 -12.00
CA ASP A 195 16.89 -0.87 -10.79
C ASP A 195 16.26 -0.12 -9.61
N ASP A 196 15.20 0.64 -9.86
CA ASP A 196 14.46 1.36 -8.82
C ASP A 196 13.37 0.42 -8.27
N THR A 197 13.26 0.32 -6.95
CA THR A 197 12.33 -0.60 -6.30
C THR A 197 11.40 0.15 -5.38
N PHE A 198 10.16 -0.33 -5.26
CA PHE A 198 9.26 0.21 -4.25
C PHE A 198 9.89 0.09 -2.88
N ASN A 199 10.17 1.24 -2.27
CA ASN A 199 10.65 1.25 -0.91
C ASN A 199 9.47 0.93 0.05
N PRO A 200 9.79 0.51 1.30
CA PRO A 200 8.79 0.23 2.34
C PRO A 200 7.83 1.40 2.63
N PHE A 201 8.15 2.61 2.18
CA PHE A 201 7.35 3.81 2.38
C PHE A 201 6.34 4.05 1.25
N ILE A 202 6.64 3.66 0.01
CA ILE A 202 5.79 3.94 -1.17
C ILE A 202 4.61 2.97 -1.21
N LEU A 203 4.85 1.67 -1.02
CA LEU A 203 3.81 0.66 -1.21
C LEU A 203 2.61 0.83 -0.26
N PRO A 204 2.78 1.07 1.06
CA PRO A 204 1.65 1.35 1.96
C PRO A 204 0.83 2.59 1.55
N ARG A 205 1.47 3.58 0.90
CA ARG A 205 0.78 4.78 0.41
C ARG A 205 -0.03 4.48 -0.85
N ILE A 206 0.47 3.63 -1.75
CA ILE A 206 -0.30 3.14 -2.89
C ILE A 206 -1.51 2.34 -2.40
N GLU A 207 -1.33 1.44 -1.43
CA GLU A 207 -2.45 0.70 -0.84
C GLU A 207 -3.49 1.66 -0.21
N ALA A 208 -3.04 2.70 0.50
CA ALA A 208 -3.94 3.71 1.06
C ALA A 208 -4.68 4.51 -0.03
N LEU A 209 -4.02 4.85 -1.15
CA LEU A 209 -4.66 5.48 -2.29
C LEU A 209 -5.74 4.58 -2.88
N VAL A 210 -5.45 3.29 -3.06
CA VAL A 210 -6.40 2.29 -3.54
C VAL A 210 -7.60 2.19 -2.60
N ALA A 211 -7.36 2.12 -1.29
CA ALA A 211 -8.41 2.05 -0.27
C ALA A 211 -9.33 3.28 -0.30
N VAL A 212 -8.76 4.50 -0.28
CA VAL A 212 -9.54 5.75 -0.31
C VAL A 212 -10.33 5.89 -1.60
N ASN A 213 -9.74 5.57 -2.75
CA ASN A 213 -10.44 5.57 -4.03
C ASN A 213 -11.60 4.57 -4.03
N ARG A 214 -11.39 3.33 -3.57
CA ARG A 214 -12.46 2.32 -3.46
C ARG A 214 -13.59 2.79 -2.55
N ARG A 215 -13.25 3.34 -1.37
CA ARG A 215 -14.22 3.88 -0.42
C ARG A 215 -15.09 4.95 -1.07
N PHE A 216 -14.48 5.91 -1.76
CA PHE A 216 -15.22 6.97 -2.45
C PHE A 216 -16.07 6.43 -3.62
N LEU A 217 -15.52 5.53 -4.46
CA LEU A 217 -16.25 4.90 -5.57
C LEU A 217 -17.49 4.13 -5.09
N LYS A 218 -17.40 3.42 -3.95
CA LYS A 218 -18.54 2.73 -3.33
C LYS A 218 -19.70 3.71 -3.01
N THR A 219 -19.42 4.98 -2.71
CA THR A 219 -20.46 6.01 -2.47
C THR A 219 -21.16 6.53 -3.73
N LEU A 220 -20.60 6.23 -4.91
CA LEU A 220 -21.13 6.61 -6.22
C LEU A 220 -21.99 5.52 -6.85
N ARG A 221 -22.07 4.33 -6.24
CA ARG A 221 -22.93 3.25 -6.72
C ARG A 221 -24.39 3.71 -6.63
N THR A 222 -25.00 3.95 -7.78
CA THR A 222 -26.46 4.07 -7.88
C THR A 222 -27.06 2.69 -7.67
N ARG A 223 -28.03 2.59 -6.74
CA ARG A 223 -28.86 1.38 -6.60
C ARG A 223 -29.73 1.19 -7.82
#